data_AF-A0A0H5NIZ3-F1
#
_entry.id   AF-A0A0H5NIZ3-F1
#
_cell.length_a   1.000
_cell.length_b   1.000
_cell.length_c   1.000
_cell.angle_alpha   90.00
_cell.angle_beta   90.00
_cell.angle_gamma   90.00
#
_symmetry.space_group_name_H-M   'P 1'
#
loop_
_entity.id
_entity.type
_entity.pdbx_description
1 polymer ?
#
loop_
_entity_poly.entity_id
_entity_poly.type
_entity_poly.pdbx_seq_one_letter_code
_entity_poly.pdbx_strand_id
1 'polypeptide(L)'
;MPRSVRRSGSANAVWPDADALTWWLVEEVTQVERSGERVREHLLAELRRRKLEPPTTGRIDRIVAAGLSRGEEVLFDRVMSRLSTEVVARLVALVAPAADEAGELEGGSAVLASIRSDPGNVSSNTMLTEIAKLEAVREIGVPVEVFADIAPKTAKNWRARAAVESPSHLRGHPLRVKLTLLAALLHFRRREITDTLVELLNSTVHRINARAEVRVTNELIKEFKKVTGKEHLTPRTGRCSTR
;
A
#
# COMPACT_ATOMS: atom_id res chain seq x y z
N MET A 1 -61.63 -34.28 -32.41
CA MET A 1 -60.73 -33.21 -31.90
C MET A 1 -59.95 -33.76 -30.70
N PRO A 2 -58.74 -34.32 -30.85
CA PRO A 2 -57.92 -34.71 -29.71
C PRO A 2 -56.96 -33.57 -29.33
N ARG A 3 -57.08 -33.04 -28.11
CA ARG A 3 -56.08 -32.13 -27.55
C ARG A 3 -54.95 -32.98 -26.97
N SER A 4 -53.81 -32.94 -27.66
CA SER A 4 -52.55 -33.57 -27.25
C SER A 4 -52.13 -33.09 -25.86
N VAL A 5 -52.02 -34.02 -24.92
CA VAL A 5 -51.28 -33.82 -23.67
C VAL A 5 -49.80 -33.78 -24.04
N ARG A 6 -49.22 -32.56 -24.12
CA ARG A 6 -47.76 -32.42 -24.11
C ARG A 6 -47.28 -32.66 -22.69
N ARG A 7 -46.89 -33.91 -22.40
CA ARG A 7 -45.94 -34.20 -21.33
C ARG A 7 -44.59 -33.66 -21.76
N SER A 8 -44.25 -32.44 -21.35
CA SER A 8 -42.85 -32.01 -21.34
C SER A 8 -42.17 -32.73 -20.19
N GLY A 9 -41.52 -33.86 -20.50
CA GLY A 9 -40.49 -34.41 -19.65
C GLY A 9 -39.33 -33.42 -19.64
N SER A 10 -39.21 -32.61 -18.58
CA SER A 10 -37.93 -31.99 -18.25
C SER A 10 -37.07 -33.08 -17.65
N ALA A 11 -36.17 -33.62 -18.47
CA ALA A 11 -35.05 -34.41 -18.01
C ALA A 11 -34.37 -33.69 -16.83
N ASN A 12 -34.09 -34.44 -15.76
CA ASN A 12 -33.35 -34.00 -14.59
C ASN A 12 -31.98 -33.40 -15.01
N ALA A 13 -31.95 -32.12 -15.35
CA ALA A 13 -30.77 -31.32 -15.16
C ALA A 13 -30.68 -31.10 -13.66
N VAL A 14 -29.82 -31.85 -12.99
CA VAL A 14 -29.46 -31.58 -11.60
C VAL A 14 -28.97 -30.14 -11.57
N TRP A 15 -29.78 -29.24 -11.03
CA TRP A 15 -29.41 -27.84 -10.87
C TRP A 15 -28.08 -27.82 -10.10
N PRO A 16 -27.03 -27.13 -10.58
CA PRO A 16 -25.85 -26.95 -9.75
C PRO A 16 -26.31 -26.23 -8.49
N ASP A 17 -25.99 -26.83 -7.35
CA ASP A 17 -26.32 -26.25 -6.06
C ASP A 17 -25.75 -24.82 -5.98
N ALA A 18 -26.39 -23.95 -5.20
CA ALA A 18 -25.87 -22.61 -4.92
C ALA A 18 -24.41 -22.67 -4.44
N ASP A 19 -24.04 -23.73 -3.72
CA ASP A 19 -22.65 -23.97 -3.33
C ASP A 19 -21.72 -24.28 -4.51
N ALA A 20 -22.16 -25.07 -5.50
CA ALA A 20 -21.35 -25.34 -6.69
C ALA A 20 -21.11 -24.08 -7.52
N LEU A 21 -22.12 -23.22 -7.67
CA LEU A 21 -21.95 -21.91 -8.32
C LEU A 21 -21.06 -20.98 -7.50
N THR A 22 -21.15 -21.04 -6.17
CA THR A 22 -20.29 -20.26 -5.29
C THR A 22 -18.83 -20.69 -5.41
N TRP A 23 -18.54 -21.99 -5.40
CA TRP A 23 -17.18 -22.51 -5.59
C TRP A 23 -16.61 -22.16 -6.95
N TRP A 24 -17.42 -22.29 -8.01
CA TRP A 24 -17.01 -21.83 -9.35
C TRP A 24 -16.65 -20.34 -9.36
N LEU A 25 -17.44 -19.48 -8.71
CA LEU A 25 -17.09 -18.07 -8.56
C LEU A 25 -15.77 -17.89 -7.82
N VAL A 26 -15.53 -18.66 -6.75
CA VAL A 26 -14.30 -18.60 -5.96
C VAL A 26 -13.07 -18.93 -6.81
N GLU A 27 -13.14 -19.98 -7.61
CA GLU A 27 -12.01 -20.48 -8.39
C GLU A 27 -11.74 -19.62 -9.63
N GLU A 28 -12.79 -19.30 -10.39
CA GLU A 28 -12.64 -18.76 -11.75
C GLU A 28 -12.76 -17.24 -11.83
N VAL A 29 -13.39 -16.59 -10.84
CA VAL A 29 -13.76 -15.17 -10.94
C VAL A 29 -13.18 -14.34 -9.80
N THR A 30 -13.47 -14.72 -8.55
CA THR A 30 -13.29 -13.81 -7.41
C THR A 30 -11.84 -13.69 -6.93
N GLN A 31 -10.92 -14.44 -7.53
CA GLN A 31 -9.47 -14.26 -7.39
C GLN A 31 -8.96 -13.02 -8.12
N VAL A 32 -9.62 -12.64 -9.23
CA VAL A 32 -9.20 -11.53 -10.10
C VAL A 32 -10.17 -10.34 -10.00
N GLU A 33 -11.47 -10.61 -10.03
CA GLU A 33 -12.51 -9.58 -9.97
C GLU A 33 -13.20 -9.56 -8.61
N ARG A 34 -13.30 -8.37 -8.01
CA ARG A 34 -13.84 -8.17 -6.65
C ARG A 34 -15.05 -7.24 -6.62
N SER A 35 -15.40 -6.62 -7.75
CA SER A 35 -16.60 -5.83 -7.89
C SER A 35 -17.84 -6.74 -7.92
N GLY A 36 -18.75 -6.55 -6.97
CA GLY A 36 -19.98 -7.34 -6.91
C GLY A 36 -20.82 -7.28 -8.18
N GLU A 37 -20.85 -6.13 -8.85
CA GLU A 37 -21.54 -5.96 -10.13
C GLU A 37 -20.94 -6.85 -11.21
N ARG A 38 -19.61 -6.85 -11.36
CA ARG A 38 -18.93 -7.66 -12.37
C ARG A 38 -18.97 -9.15 -12.04
N VAL A 39 -18.82 -9.52 -10.77
CA VAL A 39 -18.99 -10.91 -10.33
C VAL A 39 -20.41 -11.41 -10.64
N ARG A 40 -21.43 -10.56 -10.45
CA ARG A 40 -22.81 -10.85 -10.85
C ARG A 40 -22.94 -11.03 -12.36
N GLU A 41 -22.31 -10.19 -13.17
CA GLU A 41 -22.29 -10.34 -14.63
C GLU A 41 -21.66 -11.67 -15.06
N HIS A 42 -20.54 -12.05 -14.47
CA HIS A 42 -19.89 -13.35 -14.71
C HIS A 42 -20.81 -14.53 -14.35
N LEU A 43 -21.47 -14.47 -13.18
CA LEU A 43 -22.43 -15.49 -12.78
C LEU A 43 -23.59 -15.61 -13.78
N LEU A 44 -24.18 -14.48 -14.20
CA LEU A 44 -25.27 -14.49 -15.18
C LEU A 44 -24.83 -14.98 -16.56
N ALA A 45 -23.62 -14.62 -17.00
CA ALA A 45 -23.04 -15.12 -18.23
C ALA A 45 -22.84 -16.64 -18.18
N GLU A 46 -22.37 -17.17 -17.04
CA GLU A 46 -22.17 -18.60 -16.86
C GLU A 46 -23.48 -19.38 -16.82
N LEU A 47 -24.50 -18.87 -16.14
CA LEU A 47 -25.84 -19.46 -16.15
C LEU A 47 -26.41 -19.54 -17.57
N ARG A 48 -26.25 -18.47 -18.37
CA ARG A 48 -26.64 -18.47 -19.79
C ARG A 48 -25.85 -19.48 -20.61
N ARG A 49 -24.53 -19.57 -20.40
CA ARG A 49 -23.65 -20.53 -21.08
C ARG A 49 -24.06 -21.97 -20.80
N ARG A 50 -24.43 -22.27 -19.55
CA ARG A 50 -24.95 -23.58 -19.11
C ARG A 50 -26.43 -23.80 -19.47
N LYS A 51 -27.10 -22.82 -20.10
CA LYS A 51 -28.52 -22.83 -20.44
C LYS A 51 -29.43 -23.09 -19.23
N LEU A 52 -29.02 -22.56 -18.07
CA LEU A 52 -29.78 -22.64 -16.82
C LEU A 52 -30.71 -21.43 -16.71
N GLU A 53 -31.92 -21.66 -16.22
CA GLU A 53 -32.83 -20.56 -15.90
C GLU A 53 -32.24 -19.77 -14.70
N PRO A 54 -32.17 -18.43 -14.79
CA PRO A 54 -31.57 -17.64 -13.72
C PRO A 54 -32.40 -17.78 -12.43
N PRO A 55 -31.75 -18.00 -11.27
CA PRO A 55 -32.42 -17.93 -9.98
C PRO A 55 -33.04 -16.56 -9.73
N THR A 56 -33.86 -16.43 -8.69
CA THR A 56 -34.33 -15.12 -8.24
C THR A 56 -33.15 -14.17 -7.98
N THR A 57 -33.35 -12.88 -8.23
CA THR A 57 -32.33 -11.85 -8.03
C THR A 57 -31.73 -11.90 -6.62
N GLY A 58 -32.56 -12.03 -5.59
CA GLY A 58 -32.08 -12.17 -4.21
C GLY A 58 -31.31 -13.46 -3.92
N ARG A 59 -31.43 -14.51 -4.74
CA ARG A 59 -30.58 -15.72 -4.65
C ARG A 59 -29.25 -15.51 -5.37
N ILE A 60 -29.26 -14.83 -6.51
CA ILE A 60 -28.04 -14.40 -7.22
C ILE A 60 -27.17 -13.53 -6.32
N ASP A 61 -27.75 -12.52 -5.68
CA ASP A 61 -26.99 -11.59 -4.83
C ASP A 61 -26.35 -12.31 -3.63
N ARG A 62 -27.05 -13.29 -3.05
CA ARG A 62 -26.51 -14.15 -1.99
C ARG A 62 -25.35 -15.03 -2.47
N ILE A 63 -25.45 -15.63 -3.66
CA ILE A 63 -24.37 -16.44 -4.25
C ILE A 63 -23.15 -15.56 -4.54
N VAL A 64 -23.37 -14.35 -5.08
CA VAL A 64 -22.30 -13.38 -5.35
C VAL A 64 -21.62 -12.96 -4.05
N ALA A 65 -22.39 -12.60 -3.02
CA ALA A 65 -21.85 -12.24 -1.72
C ALA A 65 -21.06 -13.40 -1.07
N ALA A 66 -21.58 -14.62 -1.14
CA ALA A 66 -20.90 -15.81 -0.63
C ALA A 66 -19.60 -16.10 -1.41
N GLY A 67 -19.61 -15.96 -2.74
CA GLY A 67 -18.44 -16.16 -3.59
C GLY A 67 -17.37 -15.11 -3.35
N LEU A 68 -17.77 -13.85 -3.16
CA LEU A 68 -16.85 -12.78 -2.78
C LEU A 68 -16.24 -13.05 -1.40
N SER A 69 -17.05 -13.40 -0.40
CA SER A 69 -16.58 -13.67 0.96
C SER A 69 -15.61 -14.85 0.98
N ARG A 70 -15.99 -16.02 0.43
CA ARG A 70 -15.13 -17.20 0.33
C ARG A 70 -13.86 -16.93 -0.49
N GLY A 71 -13.98 -16.17 -1.58
CA GLY A 71 -12.84 -15.77 -2.38
C GLY A 71 -11.84 -14.93 -1.59
N GLU A 72 -12.30 -14.05 -0.69
CA GLU A 72 -11.42 -13.30 0.19
C GLU A 72 -10.70 -14.20 1.20
N GLU A 73 -11.39 -15.21 1.73
CA GLU A 73 -10.76 -16.18 2.63
C GLU A 73 -9.61 -16.93 1.94
N VAL A 74 -9.81 -17.38 0.69
CA VAL A 74 -8.75 -18.02 -0.11
C VAL A 74 -7.56 -17.08 -0.32
N LEU A 75 -7.80 -15.78 -0.53
CA LEU A 75 -6.72 -14.81 -0.67
C LEU A 75 -5.96 -14.59 0.65
N PHE A 76 -6.65 -14.59 1.80
CA PHE A 76 -6.00 -14.53 3.11
C PHE A 76 -5.13 -15.75 3.36
N ASP A 77 -5.61 -16.95 3.01
CA ASP A 77 -4.82 -18.17 3.17
C ASP A 77 -3.60 -18.19 2.24
N ARG A 78 -3.73 -17.66 1.02
CA ARG A 78 -2.61 -17.48 0.08
C ARG A 78 -1.55 -16.51 0.61
N VAL A 79 -1.96 -15.41 1.23
CA VAL A 79 -1.02 -14.47 1.84
C VAL A 79 -0.31 -15.14 3.02
N MET A 80 -1.08 -15.82 3.87
CA MET A 80 -0.55 -16.50 5.05
C MET A 80 0.46 -17.61 4.68
N SER A 81 0.22 -18.38 3.61
CA SER A 81 1.13 -19.43 3.16
C SER A 81 2.47 -18.92 2.63
N ARG A 82 2.56 -17.63 2.31
CA ARG A 82 3.79 -16.96 1.86
C ARG A 82 4.59 -16.34 3.00
N LEU A 83 4.07 -16.35 4.23
CA LEU A 83 4.74 -15.81 5.40
C LEU A 83 5.45 -16.92 6.16
N SER A 84 6.74 -16.72 6.48
CA SER A 84 7.46 -17.64 7.36
C SER A 84 6.99 -17.48 8.81
N THR A 85 7.17 -18.52 9.63
CA THR A 85 6.83 -18.49 11.06
C THR A 85 7.46 -17.30 11.79
N GLU A 86 8.67 -16.92 11.41
CA GLU A 86 9.37 -15.77 12.00
C GLU A 86 8.73 -14.43 11.62
N VAL A 87 8.35 -14.26 10.35
CA VAL A 87 7.62 -13.06 9.92
C VAL A 87 6.25 -12.99 10.59
N VAL A 88 5.57 -14.12 10.74
CA VAL A 88 4.29 -14.20 11.48
C VAL A 88 4.47 -13.74 12.92
N ALA A 89 5.49 -14.22 13.62
CA ALA A 89 5.77 -13.82 15.00
C ALA A 89 6.03 -12.31 15.10
N ARG A 90 6.87 -11.76 14.22
CA ARG A 90 7.13 -10.31 14.17
C ARG A 90 5.89 -9.48 13.85
N LEU A 91 5.05 -9.92 12.91
CA LEU A 91 3.79 -9.24 12.59
C LEU A 91 2.82 -9.24 13.78
N VAL A 92 2.70 -10.35 14.50
CA VAL A 92 1.85 -10.44 15.69
C VAL A 92 2.38 -9.52 16.81
N ALA A 93 3.70 -9.44 16.98
CA ALA A 93 4.32 -8.58 17.98
C ALA A 93 4.03 -7.08 17.76
N LEU A 94 3.84 -6.62 16.51
CA LEU A 94 3.53 -5.21 16.21
C LEU A 94 2.24 -4.71 16.84
N VAL A 95 1.29 -5.61 17.09
CA VAL A 95 -0.02 -5.25 17.66
C VAL A 95 -0.19 -5.75 19.08
N ALA A 96 0.81 -6.45 19.63
CA ALA A 96 0.79 -6.92 21.01
C ALA A 96 0.59 -5.74 21.98
N PRO A 97 -0.16 -5.93 23.08
CA PRO A 97 -0.25 -4.90 24.10
C PRO A 97 1.16 -4.58 24.62
N ALA A 98 1.43 -3.31 24.92
CA ALA A 98 2.59 -2.96 25.73
C ALA A 98 2.45 -3.74 27.04
N ALA A 99 3.44 -4.56 27.38
CA ALA A 99 3.43 -5.24 28.67
C ALA A 99 3.51 -4.16 29.76
N ASP A 100 2.52 -4.11 30.65
CA ASP A 100 2.62 -3.32 31.86
C ASP A 100 3.75 -3.92 32.70
N GLU A 101 4.86 -3.19 32.77
CA GLU A 101 6.04 -3.38 33.62
C GLU A 101 6.75 -4.76 33.55
N ALA A 102 8.02 -4.71 33.13
CA ALA A 102 9.03 -5.78 33.07
C ALA A 102 9.07 -6.64 31.78
N GLY A 103 9.82 -6.14 30.78
CA GLY A 103 10.51 -6.97 29.79
C GLY A 103 10.25 -6.61 28.32
N GLU A 104 11.10 -5.75 27.76
CA GLU A 104 11.53 -5.57 26.34
C GLU A 104 10.51 -5.56 25.18
N LEU A 105 9.22 -5.81 25.39
CA LEU A 105 8.18 -5.84 24.34
C LEU A 105 7.31 -4.58 24.28
N GLU A 106 7.74 -3.50 24.94
CA GLU A 106 7.14 -2.16 24.87
C GLU A 106 7.16 -1.54 23.44
N GLY A 107 7.91 -2.13 22.51
CA GLY A 107 8.21 -1.53 21.21
C GLY A 107 7.19 -1.75 20.09
N GLY A 108 6.39 -2.82 20.11
CA GLY A 108 5.61 -3.22 18.92
C GLY A 108 4.58 -2.19 18.45
N SER A 109 3.73 -1.73 19.38
CA SER A 109 2.72 -0.70 19.09
C SER A 109 3.35 0.66 18.75
N ALA A 110 4.49 1.00 19.37
CA ALA A 110 5.22 2.22 19.08
C ALA A 110 5.86 2.18 17.67
N VAL A 111 6.45 1.04 17.30
CA VAL A 111 6.98 0.79 15.95
C VAL A 111 5.87 0.88 14.91
N LEU A 112 4.72 0.25 15.17
CA LEU A 112 3.56 0.34 14.28
C LEU A 112 3.04 1.78 14.12
N ALA A 113 2.98 2.55 15.22
CA ALA A 113 2.60 3.96 15.18
C ALA A 113 3.62 4.80 14.39
N SER A 114 4.92 4.56 14.59
CA SER A 114 5.99 5.21 13.84
C SER A 114 5.88 4.94 12.33
N ILE A 115 5.67 3.67 11.93
CA ILE A 115 5.49 3.27 10.53
C ILE A 115 4.22 3.90 9.92
N ARG A 116 3.18 4.14 10.71
CA ARG A 116 1.95 4.81 10.26
C ARG A 116 2.05 6.32 10.23
N SER A 117 3.00 6.94 10.92
CA SER A 117 3.13 8.39 10.91
C SER A 117 3.57 8.90 9.54
N ASP A 118 2.96 9.99 9.11
CA ASP A 118 3.35 10.68 7.89
C ASP A 118 4.74 11.31 8.04
N PRO A 119 5.48 11.48 6.92
CA PRO A 119 6.78 12.13 6.96
C PRO A 119 6.65 13.59 7.38
N GLY A 120 7.53 14.01 8.30
CA GLY A 120 7.62 15.41 8.73
C GLY A 120 8.20 16.34 7.67
N ASN A 121 8.31 17.64 7.98
CA ASN A 121 8.90 18.64 7.08
C ASN A 121 10.35 18.30 6.69
N VAL A 122 10.77 18.70 5.48
CA VAL A 122 12.10 18.39 4.91
C VAL A 122 13.25 18.93 5.78
N SER A 123 13.91 18.03 6.50
CA SER A 123 15.10 18.29 7.31
C SER A 123 16.02 17.06 7.33
N SER A 124 17.31 17.23 7.67
CA SER A 124 18.23 16.09 7.86
C SER A 124 17.77 15.13 8.96
N ASN A 125 17.16 15.67 10.02
CA ASN A 125 16.56 14.85 11.08
C ASN A 125 15.38 14.03 10.56
N THR A 126 14.57 14.60 9.66
CA THR A 126 13.47 13.89 9.00
C THR A 126 13.99 12.73 8.15
N MET A 127 15.11 12.91 7.45
CA MET A 127 15.72 11.83 6.67
C MET A 127 16.17 10.67 7.56
N LEU A 128 16.82 10.93 8.69
CA LEU A 128 17.23 9.89 9.65
C LEU A 128 16.01 9.15 10.24
N THR A 129 14.94 9.88 10.57
CA THR A 129 13.68 9.29 11.06
C THR A 129 13.05 8.37 10.01
N GLU A 130 13.01 8.79 8.73
CA GLU A 130 12.47 7.96 7.65
C GLU A 130 13.35 6.74 7.34
N ILE A 131 14.68 6.85 7.47
CA ILE A 131 15.60 5.70 7.38
C ILE A 131 15.29 4.69 8.49
N ALA A 132 15.18 5.13 9.75
CA ALA A 132 14.87 4.26 10.87
C ALA A 132 13.51 3.55 10.69
N LYS A 133 12.49 4.25 10.17
CA LYS A 133 11.20 3.64 9.80
C LYS A 133 11.38 2.56 8.73
N LEU A 134 12.19 2.82 7.70
CA LEU A 134 12.45 1.86 6.63
C LEU A 134 13.18 0.62 7.13
N GLU A 135 14.17 0.79 8.01
CA GLU A 135 14.88 -0.30 8.67
C GLU A 135 13.93 -1.16 9.50
N ALA A 136 13.11 -0.54 10.35
CA ALA A 136 12.09 -1.26 11.13
C ALA A 136 11.12 -2.06 10.23
N VAL A 137 10.70 -1.50 9.09
CA VAL A 137 9.86 -2.21 8.11
C VAL A 137 10.60 -3.38 7.47
N ARG A 138 11.89 -3.23 7.16
CA ARG A 138 12.74 -4.29 6.58
C ARG A 138 13.02 -5.42 7.56
N GLU A 139 13.24 -5.09 8.83
CA GLU A 139 13.48 -6.07 9.90
C GLU A 139 12.30 -7.02 10.11
N ILE A 140 11.05 -6.56 9.90
CA ILE A 140 9.87 -7.44 9.96
C ILE A 140 9.94 -8.51 8.87
N GLY A 141 10.58 -8.21 7.73
CA GLY A 141 10.93 -9.20 6.71
C GLY A 141 9.75 -9.69 5.88
N VAL A 142 8.71 -8.88 5.69
CA VAL A 142 7.60 -9.23 4.79
C VAL A 142 8.13 -9.46 3.37
N PRO A 143 7.91 -10.65 2.77
CA PRO A 143 8.40 -10.95 1.43
C PRO A 143 7.89 -9.97 0.37
N VAL A 144 8.72 -9.64 -0.62
CA VAL A 144 8.36 -8.72 -1.72
C VAL A 144 7.16 -9.25 -2.51
N GLU A 145 7.13 -10.57 -2.73
CA GLU A 145 6.11 -11.25 -3.54
C GLU A 145 4.89 -11.73 -2.72
N VAL A 146 4.74 -11.26 -1.47
CA VAL A 146 3.63 -11.70 -0.60
C VAL A 146 2.25 -11.46 -1.24
N PHE A 147 2.11 -10.40 -2.04
CA PHE A 147 0.89 -10.05 -2.78
C PHE A 147 0.96 -10.37 -4.29
N ALA A 148 1.91 -11.20 -4.73
CA ALA A 148 1.94 -11.67 -6.11
C ALA A 148 0.59 -12.34 -6.48
N ASP A 149 0.11 -12.14 -7.71
CA ASP A 149 -1.16 -12.71 -8.19
C ASP A 149 -2.41 -12.26 -7.40
N ILE A 150 -2.30 -11.17 -6.64
CA ILE A 150 -3.44 -10.52 -5.97
C ILE A 150 -3.68 -9.18 -6.65
N ALA A 151 -4.92 -8.90 -7.01
CA ALA A 151 -5.29 -7.65 -7.65
C ALA A 151 -4.81 -6.44 -6.80
N PRO A 152 -4.06 -5.47 -7.38
CA PRO A 152 -3.49 -4.36 -6.62
C PRO A 152 -4.53 -3.54 -5.86
N LYS A 153 -5.75 -3.43 -6.40
CA LYS A 153 -6.88 -2.76 -5.74
C LYS A 153 -7.26 -3.43 -4.41
N THR A 154 -7.27 -4.76 -4.37
CA THR A 154 -7.58 -5.55 -3.16
C THR A 154 -6.53 -5.33 -2.08
N ALA A 155 -5.23 -5.45 -2.45
CA ALA A 155 -4.14 -5.23 -1.51
C ALA A 155 -4.12 -3.78 -0.97
N LYS A 156 -4.42 -2.79 -1.83
CA LYS A 156 -4.59 -1.38 -1.42
C LYS A 156 -5.75 -1.20 -0.44
N ASN A 157 -6.88 -1.87 -0.65
CA ASN A 157 -8.02 -1.81 0.28
C ASN A 157 -7.66 -2.39 1.66
N TRP A 158 -6.97 -3.54 1.72
CA TRP A 158 -6.48 -4.11 2.98
C TRP A 158 -5.51 -3.17 3.69
N ARG A 159 -4.58 -2.56 2.94
CA ARG A 159 -3.68 -1.54 3.48
C ARG A 159 -4.44 -0.33 4.03
N ALA A 160 -5.44 0.18 3.31
CA ALA A 160 -6.21 1.34 3.74
C ALA A 160 -6.97 1.05 5.04
N ARG A 161 -7.57 -0.14 5.12
CA ARG A 161 -8.21 -0.65 6.34
C ARG A 161 -7.21 -0.73 7.50
N ALA A 162 -6.06 -1.35 7.29
CA ALA A 162 -5.03 -1.50 8.31
C ALA A 162 -4.43 -0.16 8.80
N ALA A 163 -4.41 0.86 7.94
CA ALA A 163 -3.90 2.19 8.30
C ALA A 163 -4.79 2.92 9.31
N VAL A 164 -6.11 2.75 9.22
CA VAL A 164 -7.10 3.47 10.03
C VAL A 164 -7.54 2.68 11.26
N GLU A 165 -7.55 1.34 11.20
CA GLU A 165 -7.95 0.52 12.34
C GLU A 165 -7.00 0.66 13.55
N SER A 166 -7.56 0.74 14.76
CA SER A 166 -6.79 0.76 15.99
C SER A 166 -6.00 -0.55 16.20
N PRO A 167 -4.85 -0.52 16.90
CA PRO A 167 -4.10 -1.73 17.22
C PRO A 167 -4.93 -2.79 17.96
N SER A 168 -5.87 -2.36 18.81
CA SER A 168 -6.81 -3.26 19.50
C SER A 168 -7.77 -3.98 18.55
N HIS A 169 -8.35 -3.29 17.56
CA HIS A 169 -9.19 -3.93 16.55
C HIS A 169 -8.39 -4.89 15.67
N LEU A 170 -7.17 -4.50 15.28
CA LEU A 170 -6.29 -5.39 14.51
C LEU A 170 -5.96 -6.68 15.28
N ARG A 171 -5.78 -6.59 16.61
CA ARG A 171 -5.62 -7.77 17.46
C ARG A 171 -6.85 -8.68 17.48
N GLY A 172 -8.05 -8.11 17.42
CA GLY A 172 -9.31 -8.85 17.49
C GLY A 172 -9.62 -9.71 16.26
N HIS A 173 -8.97 -9.43 15.12
CA HIS A 173 -9.20 -10.21 13.89
C HIS A 173 -8.67 -11.65 14.00
N PRO A 174 -9.29 -12.60 13.28
CA PRO A 174 -8.71 -13.91 13.03
C PRO A 174 -7.28 -13.80 12.47
N LEU A 175 -6.42 -14.77 12.81
CA LEU A 175 -4.99 -14.71 12.50
C LEU A 175 -4.70 -14.41 11.01
N ARG A 176 -5.35 -15.14 10.08
CA ARG A 176 -5.17 -14.94 8.63
C ARG A 176 -5.50 -13.50 8.17
N VAL A 177 -6.56 -12.92 8.72
CA VAL A 177 -7.00 -11.54 8.41
C VAL A 177 -6.00 -10.55 8.97
N LYS A 178 -5.66 -10.68 10.26
CA LYS A 178 -4.68 -9.85 10.96
C LYS A 178 -3.35 -9.79 10.22
N LEU A 179 -2.80 -10.95 9.88
CA LEU A 179 -1.52 -11.05 9.18
C LEU A 179 -1.58 -10.41 7.79
N THR A 180 -2.66 -10.62 7.04
CA THR A 180 -2.84 -10.01 5.72
C THR A 180 -2.88 -8.48 5.83
N LEU A 181 -3.68 -7.94 6.76
CA LEU A 181 -3.81 -6.50 6.96
C LEU A 181 -2.47 -5.84 7.32
N LEU A 182 -1.73 -6.44 8.27
CA LEU A 182 -0.42 -5.93 8.67
C LEU A 182 0.62 -6.07 7.56
N ALA A 183 0.67 -7.22 6.87
CA ALA A 183 1.55 -7.41 5.74
C ALA A 183 1.26 -6.40 4.61
N ALA A 184 -0.02 -6.10 4.34
CA ALA A 184 -0.42 -5.12 3.34
C ALA A 184 0.05 -3.72 3.73
N LEU A 185 -0.18 -3.33 4.99
CA LEU A 185 0.30 -2.05 5.50
C LEU A 185 1.80 -1.88 5.29
N LEU A 186 2.61 -2.86 5.72
CA LEU A 186 4.06 -2.80 5.64
C LEU A 186 4.59 -2.86 4.20
N HIS A 187 4.01 -3.72 3.36
CA HIS A 187 4.42 -3.86 1.96
C HIS A 187 4.32 -2.54 1.21
N PHE A 188 3.21 -1.80 1.38
CA PHE A 188 3.04 -0.49 0.77
C PHE A 188 3.84 0.60 1.50
N ARG A 189 3.84 0.62 2.84
CA ARG A 189 4.61 1.62 3.60
C ARG A 189 6.10 1.59 3.26
N ARG A 190 6.68 0.42 3.01
CA ARG A 190 8.07 0.29 2.55
C ARG A 190 8.34 1.10 1.29
N ARG A 191 7.45 1.05 0.30
CA ARG A 191 7.58 1.79 -0.97
C ARG A 191 7.40 3.28 -0.74
N GLU A 192 6.38 3.68 0.03
CA GLU A 192 6.11 5.08 0.33
C GLU A 192 7.24 5.77 1.09
N ILE A 193 7.82 5.09 2.08
CA ILE A 193 8.98 5.60 2.81
C ILE A 193 10.18 5.73 1.86
N THR A 194 10.36 4.77 0.95
CA THR A 194 11.43 4.85 -0.06
C THR A 194 11.22 6.04 -1.01
N ASP A 195 9.99 6.25 -1.50
CA ASP A 195 9.64 7.37 -2.37
C ASP A 195 9.83 8.71 -1.65
N THR A 196 9.45 8.77 -0.36
CA THR A 196 9.69 9.93 0.51
C THR A 196 11.18 10.22 0.66
N LEU A 197 12.01 9.20 0.92
CA LEU A 197 13.45 9.35 1.05
C LEU A 197 14.09 9.88 -0.24
N VAL A 198 13.62 9.42 -1.40
CA VAL A 198 14.06 9.94 -2.71
C VAL A 198 13.69 11.41 -2.86
N GLU A 199 12.48 11.81 -2.49
CA GLU A 199 12.05 13.21 -2.54
C GLU A 199 12.86 14.10 -1.58
N LEU A 200 13.11 13.62 -0.36
CA LEU A 200 13.96 14.31 0.62
C LEU A 200 15.40 14.49 0.11
N LEU A 201 15.95 13.47 -0.56
CA LEU A 201 17.26 13.54 -1.20
C LEU A 201 17.27 14.58 -2.33
N ASN A 202 16.31 14.54 -3.24
CA ASN A 202 16.17 15.49 -4.34
C ASN A 202 16.09 16.93 -3.82
N SER A 203 15.21 17.18 -2.85
CA SER A 203 15.06 18.48 -2.19
C SER A 203 16.35 18.97 -1.54
N THR A 204 17.13 18.07 -0.92
CA THR A 204 18.41 18.42 -0.30
C THR A 204 19.46 18.81 -1.35
N VAL A 205 19.57 18.05 -2.43
CA VAL A 205 20.47 18.35 -3.56
C VAL A 205 20.14 19.71 -4.17
N HIS A 206 18.86 19.99 -4.44
CA HIS A 206 18.44 21.30 -4.96
C HIS A 206 18.79 22.45 -4.02
N ARG A 207 18.61 22.28 -2.70
CA ARG A 207 18.99 23.29 -1.70
C ARG A 207 20.49 23.57 -1.68
N ILE A 208 21.31 22.53 -1.85
CA ILE A 208 22.77 22.65 -1.89
C ILE A 208 23.19 23.42 -3.17
N ASN A 209 22.63 23.05 -4.33
CA ASN A 209 22.92 23.72 -5.60
C ASN A 209 22.55 25.21 -5.55
N ALA A 210 21.34 25.54 -5.07
CA ALA A 210 20.90 26.93 -4.93
C ALA A 210 21.82 27.74 -3.98
N ARG A 211 22.26 27.14 -2.87
CA ARG A 211 23.21 27.79 -1.96
C ARG A 211 24.58 28.00 -2.59
N ALA A 212 25.05 27.06 -3.40
CA ALA A 212 26.30 27.18 -4.13
C ALA A 212 26.24 28.32 -5.16
N GLU A 213 25.17 28.40 -5.94
CA GLU A 213 24.94 29.48 -6.92
C GLU A 213 24.88 30.86 -6.26
N VAL A 214 24.14 30.98 -5.14
CA VAL A 214 24.08 32.22 -4.37
C VAL A 214 25.45 32.59 -3.80
N ARG A 215 26.22 31.61 -3.33
CA ARG A 215 27.58 31.86 -2.81
C ARG A 215 28.52 32.36 -3.90
N VAL A 216 28.53 31.72 -5.07
CA VAL A 216 29.33 32.15 -6.23
C VAL A 216 28.92 33.56 -6.66
N THR A 217 27.62 33.83 -6.75
CA THR A 217 27.10 35.16 -7.11
C THR A 217 27.54 36.23 -6.10
N ASN A 218 27.46 35.93 -4.80
CA ASN A 218 27.90 36.84 -3.74
C ASN A 218 29.42 37.06 -3.76
N GLU A 219 30.22 36.02 -4.04
CA GLU A 219 31.67 36.14 -4.19
C GLU A 219 32.04 37.00 -5.41
N LEU A 220 31.36 36.82 -6.55
CA LEU A 220 31.52 37.66 -7.74
C LEU A 220 31.16 39.12 -7.46
N ILE A 221 30.03 39.38 -6.80
CA ILE A 221 29.63 40.75 -6.38
C ILE A 221 30.68 41.37 -5.46
N LYS A 222 31.23 40.58 -4.54
CA LYS A 222 32.25 41.05 -3.58
C LYS A 222 33.56 41.42 -4.29
N GLU A 223 34.03 40.59 -5.21
CA GLU A 223 35.23 40.88 -6.01
C GLU A 223 34.99 42.11 -6.92
N PHE A 224 33.81 42.23 -7.53
CA PHE A 224 33.48 43.39 -8.37
C PHE A 224 33.48 44.70 -7.56
N LYS A 225 32.89 44.72 -6.37
CA LYS A 225 32.92 45.86 -5.44
C LYS A 225 34.35 46.23 -5.00
N LYS A 226 35.23 45.24 -4.88
CA LYS A 226 36.62 45.44 -4.47
C LYS A 226 37.48 46.06 -5.56
N VAL A 227 37.21 45.76 -6.84
CA VAL A 227 37.91 46.34 -7.99
C VAL A 227 37.44 47.78 -8.23
N THR A 228 36.14 48.07 -8.18
CA THR A 228 35.61 49.44 -8.34
C THR A 228 36.05 50.37 -7.20
N GLY A 229 36.13 49.86 -5.96
CA GLY A 229 36.70 50.62 -4.84
C GLY A 229 38.19 50.95 -4.99
N LYS A 230 38.95 50.18 -5.79
CA LYS A 230 40.37 50.43 -6.07
C LYS A 230 40.60 51.43 -7.20
N GLU A 231 39.70 51.53 -8.17
CA GLU A 231 39.79 52.54 -9.25
C GLU A 231 39.60 53.96 -8.73
N HIS A 232 38.83 54.15 -7.65
CA HIS A 232 38.73 55.45 -6.96
C HIS A 232 39.95 55.81 -6.10
N LEU A 233 40.95 54.92 -6.00
CA LEU A 233 42.12 55.05 -5.12
C LEU A 233 43.47 55.09 -5.86
N THR A 234 43.52 55.32 -7.19
CA THR A 234 44.79 55.71 -7.83
C THR A 234 44.99 57.23 -7.71
N PRO A 235 45.88 57.71 -6.82
CA PRO A 235 46.20 59.12 -6.70
C PRO A 235 46.98 59.58 -7.94
N ARG A 236 46.41 60.58 -8.61
CA ARG A 236 47.07 61.76 -9.18
C ARG A 236 48.61 61.67 -9.21
N THR A 237 49.16 60.93 -10.17
CA THR A 237 50.58 61.03 -10.50
C THR A 237 50.82 62.36 -11.20
N GLY A 238 51.47 63.28 -10.49
CA GLY A 238 51.90 64.55 -11.02
C GLY A 238 53.01 64.43 -12.08
N ARG A 239 53.00 65.40 -13.00
CA ARG A 239 54.13 65.97 -13.75
C ARG A 239 53.65 67.39 -14.11
N CYS A 240 54.05 68.45 -13.41
CA CYS A 240 55.35 69.14 -13.34
C CYS A 240 55.75 69.82 -14.66
N SER A 241 55.78 71.16 -14.60
CA SER A 241 56.68 72.11 -15.29
C SER A 241 56.66 72.20 -16.82
N THR A 242 56.27 73.36 -17.37
CA THR A 242 57.24 74.40 -17.79
C THR A 242 56.55 75.61 -18.44
N ARG A 243 57.00 76.80 -17.99
CA ARG A 243 56.97 78.17 -18.55
C ARG A 243 55.64 78.85 -18.87
#